data_AF-A0ABD3XBN3-F1
#
_entry.id   AF-A0ABD3XBN3-F1
#
_cell.length_a   1.000
_cell.length_b   1.000
_cell.length_c   1.000
_cell.angle_alpha   90.00
_cell.angle_beta   90.00
_cell.angle_gamma   90.00
#
_symmetry.space_group_name_H-M   'P 1'
#
loop_
_entity.id
_entity.type
_entity.pdbx_description
1 polymer ?
#
loop_
_entity_poly.entity_id
_entity_poly.type
_entity_poly.pdbx_seq_one_letter_code
_entity_poly.pdbx_strand_id
1 'polypeptide(L)'
;MFYGILLLYIPLFSTVAIQLYCAQKTDLTNYAIRELETKLEGQHGLKLQMQICQNISSIQSYIPLIVICLSSSRLGVDVSAAIAGLPIGPNTAVLIFHHKKPHALPTEPSNAVLKEDEFKNIGIIIDVAFFEDTGLYDCDMNTRAYKSLITFIKSHGTK
;
A
#
# COMPACT_ATOMS: atom_id res chain seq x y z
N MET A 1 19.47 -49.52 1.91
CA MET A 1 18.95 -48.84 0.70
C MET A 1 17.92 -47.81 1.17
N PHE A 2 18.21 -46.53 0.88
CA PHE A 2 17.33 -45.35 0.92
C PHE A 2 16.64 -44.94 2.24
N TYR A 3 17.31 -44.05 2.98
CA TYR A 3 16.65 -43.04 3.82
C TYR A 3 16.11 -41.94 2.90
N GLY A 4 14.80 -41.92 2.68
CA GLY A 4 14.10 -40.81 2.00
C GLY A 4 13.71 -39.74 3.00
N ILE A 5 14.56 -38.73 3.18
CA ILE A 5 14.15 -37.50 3.89
C ILE A 5 13.25 -36.74 2.92
N LEU A 6 11.94 -36.78 3.18
CA LEU A 6 10.98 -35.86 2.58
C LEU A 6 11.27 -34.48 3.18
N LEU A 7 12.17 -33.72 2.55
CA LEU A 7 12.30 -32.29 2.80
C LEU A 7 10.98 -31.65 2.38
N LEU A 8 10.09 -31.45 3.35
CA LEU A 8 8.96 -30.54 3.21
C LEU A 8 9.56 -29.19 2.81
N TYR A 9 9.30 -28.79 1.56
CA TYR A 9 9.61 -27.46 1.06
C TYR A 9 8.69 -26.48 1.80
N ILE A 10 9.09 -26.08 3.00
CA ILE A 10 8.45 -24.96 3.69
C ILE A 10 8.94 -23.73 2.94
N PRO A 11 8.09 -23.01 2.18
CA PRO A 11 8.51 -21.77 1.56
C PRO A 11 9.01 -20.86 2.68
N LEU A 12 10.28 -20.46 2.59
CA LEU A 12 10.89 -19.52 3.51
C LEU A 12 10.24 -18.16 3.23
N PHE A 13 9.12 -17.88 3.90
CA PHE A 13 8.41 -16.62 3.76
C PHE A 13 9.36 -15.51 4.26
N SER A 14 9.86 -14.68 3.34
CA SER A 14 10.54 -13.44 3.70
C SER A 14 9.55 -12.56 4.45
N THR A 15 9.72 -12.45 5.78
CA THR A 15 8.94 -11.52 6.58
C THR A 15 9.50 -10.12 6.37
N VAL A 16 8.65 -9.17 5.99
CA VAL A 16 9.06 -7.79 5.72
C VAL A 16 8.33 -6.84 6.66
N ALA A 17 9.09 -6.01 7.37
CA ALA A 17 8.53 -4.97 8.21
C ALA A 17 8.12 -3.76 7.37
N ILE A 18 6.90 -3.26 7.59
CA ILE A 18 6.37 -2.06 6.96
C ILE A 18 5.65 -1.20 8.00
N GLN A 19 5.63 0.11 7.77
CA GLN A 19 4.83 1.05 8.54
C GLN A 19 3.64 1.50 7.72
N LEU A 20 2.44 1.43 8.30
CA LEU A 20 1.24 2.00 7.73
C LEU A 20 0.90 3.31 8.42
N TYR A 21 0.65 4.35 7.65
CA TYR A 21 0.08 5.59 8.15
C TYR A 21 -1.24 5.90 7.42
N CYS A 22 -2.25 6.30 8.17
CA CYS A 22 -3.51 6.78 7.61
C CYS A 22 -3.98 7.99 8.42
N ALA A 23 -4.08 9.15 7.78
CA ALA A 23 -4.51 10.38 8.42
C ALA A 23 -5.99 10.33 8.85
N GLN A 24 -6.83 9.66 8.06
CA GLN A 24 -8.27 9.55 8.28
C GLN A 24 -8.63 8.13 8.73
N LYS A 25 -8.76 7.94 10.05
CA LYS A 25 -9.25 6.68 10.60
C LYS A 25 -10.76 6.62 10.49
N THR A 26 -11.23 5.76 9.60
CA THR A 26 -12.64 5.42 9.44
C THR A 26 -12.76 3.91 9.40
N ASP A 27 -13.98 3.40 9.60
CA ASP A 27 -14.24 1.96 9.43
C ASP A 27 -13.86 1.50 8.01
N LEU A 28 -14.01 2.38 7.03
CA LEU A 28 -13.68 2.14 5.65
C LEU A 28 -12.17 1.99 5.41
N THR A 29 -11.35 2.85 6.01
CA THR A 29 -9.88 2.73 5.88
C THR A 29 -9.35 1.51 6.62
N ASN A 30 -9.93 1.16 7.78
CA ASN A 30 -9.60 -0.09 8.47
C ASN A 30 -9.95 -1.32 7.63
N TYR A 31 -11.12 -1.32 7.00
CA TYR A 31 -11.55 -2.39 6.08
C TYR A 31 -10.58 -2.54 4.90
N ALA A 32 -10.25 -1.43 4.25
CA ALA A 32 -9.31 -1.38 3.14
C ALA A 32 -7.91 -1.92 3.52
N ILE A 33 -7.40 -1.57 4.70
CA ILE A 33 -6.12 -2.07 5.22
C ILE A 33 -6.17 -3.59 5.42
N ARG A 34 -7.24 -4.11 6.03
CA ARG A 34 -7.39 -5.55 6.28
C ARG A 34 -7.50 -6.36 4.98
N GLU A 35 -8.21 -5.86 3.98
CA GLU A 35 -8.27 -6.53 2.68
C GLU A 35 -6.92 -6.51 1.96
N LEU A 36 -6.18 -5.41 2.05
CA LEU A 36 -4.84 -5.28 1.49
C LEU A 36 -3.87 -6.29 2.13
N GLU A 37 -3.86 -6.38 3.46
CA GLU A 37 -3.07 -7.35 4.22
C GLU A 37 -3.41 -8.79 3.79
N THR A 38 -4.70 -9.13 3.79
CA THR A 38 -5.18 -10.47 3.42
C THR A 38 -4.74 -10.87 2.01
N LYS A 39 -4.79 -9.96 1.04
CA LYS A 39 -4.36 -10.25 -0.34
C LYS A 39 -2.85 -10.36 -0.47
N LEU A 40 -2.08 -9.51 0.19
CA LEU A 40 -0.61 -9.57 0.13
C LEU A 40 -0.06 -10.86 0.75
N GLU A 41 -0.61 -11.27 1.89
CA GLU A 41 -0.21 -12.53 2.53
C GLU A 41 -0.73 -13.75 1.75
N GLY A 42 -2.03 -13.77 1.46
CA GLY A 42 -2.72 -14.94 0.91
C GLY A 42 -2.38 -15.26 -0.55
N GLN A 43 -2.22 -14.23 -1.41
CA GLN A 43 -2.02 -14.43 -2.85
C GLN A 43 -0.56 -14.35 -3.27
N HIS A 44 0.29 -13.69 -2.48
CA HIS A 44 1.66 -13.39 -2.87
C HIS A 44 2.72 -13.94 -1.92
N GLY A 45 2.31 -14.63 -0.85
CA GLY A 45 3.23 -15.29 0.09
C GLY A 45 4.22 -14.32 0.72
N LEU A 46 3.82 -13.06 0.92
CA LEU A 46 4.66 -12.05 1.53
C LEU A 46 4.09 -11.78 2.92
N LYS A 47 4.76 -12.33 3.94
CA LYS A 47 4.35 -12.13 5.33
C LYS A 47 4.74 -10.72 5.77
N LEU A 48 3.76 -9.92 6.18
CA LEU A 48 3.98 -8.53 6.53
C LEU A 48 4.00 -8.38 8.05
N GLN A 49 5.03 -7.72 8.58
CA GLN A 49 5.00 -7.21 9.95
C GLN A 49 4.57 -5.75 9.88
N MET A 50 3.27 -5.52 10.06
CA MET A 50 2.63 -4.21 9.86
C MET A 50 2.60 -3.43 11.17
N GLN A 51 3.29 -2.29 11.21
CA GLN A 51 3.16 -1.33 12.30
C GLN A 51 2.23 -0.19 11.87
N ILE A 52 1.06 -0.08 12.50
CA ILE A 52 0.14 1.05 12.27
C ILE A 52 0.63 2.25 13.07
N CYS A 53 1.24 3.20 12.37
CA CYS A 53 1.72 4.46 12.92
C CYS A 53 0.56 5.45 13.00
N GLN A 54 0.25 5.87 14.23
CA GLN A 54 -0.83 6.85 14.49
C GLN A 54 -0.30 8.26 14.69
N ASN A 55 0.96 8.36 15.10
CA ASN A 55 1.65 9.62 15.35
C ASN A 55 2.86 9.69 14.43
N ILE A 56 3.07 10.85 13.84
CA ILE A 56 4.20 11.11 12.93
C ILE A 56 5.54 10.81 13.63
N SER A 57 5.65 11.10 14.93
CA SER A 57 6.85 10.84 15.75
C SER A 57 7.19 9.36 15.91
N SER A 58 6.24 8.45 15.67
CA SER A 58 6.48 7.00 15.71
C SER A 58 7.04 6.43 14.41
N ILE A 59 7.11 7.25 13.34
CA ILE A 59 7.57 6.82 12.03
C ILE A 59 9.09 6.75 12.01
N GLN A 60 9.60 5.56 11.71
CA GLN A 60 11.01 5.24 11.60
C GLN A 60 11.46 5.36 10.16
N SER A 61 12.45 6.21 9.88
CA SER A 61 12.91 6.47 8.51
C SER A 61 13.58 5.28 7.81
N TYR A 62 13.97 4.23 8.55
CA TYR A 62 14.63 3.05 7.98
C TYR A 62 13.65 1.92 7.62
N ILE A 63 12.38 2.01 8.03
CA ILE A 63 11.33 1.05 7.65
C ILE A 63 10.46 1.68 6.55
N PRO A 64 10.11 0.95 5.47
CA PRO A 64 9.25 1.47 4.42
C PRO A 64 7.94 2.03 4.98
N LEU A 65 7.57 3.23 4.54
CA LEU A 65 6.32 3.88 4.90
C LEU A 65 5.30 3.70 3.80
N ILE A 66 4.12 3.19 4.15
CA ILE A 66 2.97 3.06 3.26
C ILE A 66 1.89 3.99 3.81
N VAL A 67 1.56 5.03 3.05
CA VAL A 67 0.54 6.02 3.39
C VAL A 67 -0.76 5.64 2.68
N ILE A 68 -1.84 5.48 3.44
CA ILE A 68 -3.17 5.20 2.93
C ILE A 68 -3.93 6.51 2.78
N CYS A 69 -4.24 6.87 1.54
CA CYS A 69 -5.08 8.01 1.18
C CYS A 69 -6.40 7.47 0.60
N LEU A 70 -7.51 7.75 1.26
CA LEU A 70 -8.84 7.50 0.71
C LEU A 70 -9.26 8.71 -0.11
N SER A 71 -9.24 8.61 -1.44
CA SER A 71 -9.66 9.71 -2.31
C SER A 71 -11.12 9.54 -2.73
N SER A 72 -11.92 10.55 -2.41
CA SER A 72 -13.35 10.58 -2.70
C SER A 72 -13.74 11.70 -3.67
N SER A 73 -12.97 12.80 -3.71
CA SER A 73 -13.39 13.99 -4.48
C SER A 73 -12.25 14.77 -5.14
N ARG A 74 -11.16 15.07 -4.43
CA ARG A 74 -10.12 16.02 -4.87
C ARG A 74 -8.75 15.43 -4.62
N LEU A 75 -8.29 14.63 -5.57
CA LEU A 75 -7.05 13.86 -5.51
C LEU A 75 -5.87 14.62 -4.90
N GLY A 76 -5.52 15.80 -5.42
CA GLY A 76 -4.40 16.60 -4.91
C GLY A 76 -4.57 16.98 -3.44
N VAL A 77 -5.74 17.53 -3.07
CA VAL A 77 -6.03 17.94 -1.69
C VAL A 77 -6.03 16.74 -0.74
N ASP A 78 -6.63 15.63 -1.15
CA ASP A 78 -6.72 14.41 -0.35
C ASP A 78 -5.31 13.83 -0.09
N VAL A 79 -4.44 13.85 -1.11
CA VAL A 79 -3.06 13.37 -0.99
C VAL A 79 -2.20 14.32 -0.16
N SER A 80 -2.23 15.63 -0.41
CA SER A 80 -1.49 16.63 0.41
C SER A 80 -1.86 16.50 1.89
N ALA A 81 -3.15 16.33 2.20
CA ALA A 81 -3.62 16.10 3.57
C ALA A 81 -3.12 14.77 4.16
N ALA A 82 -3.08 13.70 3.35
CA ALA A 82 -2.60 12.39 3.80
C ALA A 82 -1.10 12.37 4.12
N ILE A 83 -0.30 13.17 3.40
CA ILE A 83 1.16 13.22 3.58
C ILE A 83 1.64 14.37 4.48
N ALA A 84 0.73 15.25 4.92
CA ALA A 84 1.07 16.45 5.68
C ALA A 84 1.89 16.12 6.94
N GLY A 85 3.07 16.72 7.04
CA GLY A 85 3.98 16.57 8.18
C GLY A 85 4.76 15.26 8.22
N LEU A 86 4.54 14.33 7.29
CA LEU A 86 5.26 13.06 7.23
C LEU A 86 6.69 13.24 6.71
N PRO A 87 7.64 12.40 7.15
CA PRO A 87 9.00 12.38 6.58
C PRO A 87 9.00 11.70 5.20
N ILE A 88 8.42 12.37 4.20
CA ILE A 88 8.29 11.83 2.84
C ILE A 88 9.66 11.68 2.17
N GLY A 89 9.89 10.53 1.56
CA GLY A 89 11.10 10.23 0.82
C GLY A 89 10.97 9.01 -0.11
N PRO A 90 12.08 8.58 -0.72
CA PRO A 90 12.11 7.46 -1.68
C PRO A 90 11.59 6.13 -1.12
N ASN A 91 11.63 5.97 0.20
CA ASN A 91 11.10 4.82 0.94
C ASN A 91 9.63 4.98 1.33
N THR A 92 8.90 5.92 0.73
CA THR A 92 7.47 6.15 0.96
C THR A 92 6.63 5.76 -0.26
N ALA A 93 5.64 4.91 -0.04
CA ALA A 93 4.58 4.61 -0.99
C ALA A 93 3.28 5.28 -0.56
N VAL A 94 2.58 5.94 -1.49
CA VAL A 94 1.23 6.47 -1.25
C VAL A 94 0.24 5.60 -2.02
N LEU A 95 -0.67 4.95 -1.30
CA LEU A 95 -1.77 4.18 -1.86
C LEU A 95 -3.02 5.05 -1.87
N ILE A 96 -3.55 5.29 -3.05
CA ILE A 96 -4.74 6.10 -3.27
C ILE A 96 -5.90 5.14 -3.51
N PHE A 97 -6.72 4.94 -2.48
CA PHE A 97 -7.95 4.18 -2.56
C PHE A 97 -9.03 5.06 -3.19
N HIS A 98 -9.29 4.83 -4.47
CA HIS A 98 -10.39 5.47 -5.20
C HIS A 98 -11.70 4.86 -4.76
N HIS A 99 -12.39 5.51 -3.83
CA HIS A 99 -13.68 5.07 -3.33
C HIS A 99 -14.79 5.35 -4.35
N LYS A 100 -14.85 4.56 -5.42
CA LYS A 100 -15.73 4.80 -6.58
C LYS A 100 -16.24 3.50 -7.19
N LYS A 101 -17.44 3.58 -7.79
CA LYS A 101 -17.98 2.51 -8.64
C LYS A 101 -17.10 2.31 -9.88
N PRO A 102 -17.07 1.11 -10.51
CA PRO A 102 -16.13 0.80 -11.57
C PRO A 102 -16.15 1.77 -12.77
N HIS A 103 -17.34 2.24 -13.16
CA HIS A 103 -17.52 3.20 -14.26
C HIS A 103 -17.03 4.62 -13.97
N ALA A 104 -16.73 4.93 -12.70
CA ALA A 104 -16.29 6.24 -12.23
C ALA A 104 -14.82 6.23 -11.78
N LEU A 105 -14.11 5.12 -11.95
CA LEU A 105 -12.67 5.03 -11.68
C LEU A 105 -11.90 5.98 -12.61
N PRO A 106 -10.76 6.53 -12.15
CA PRO A 106 -9.96 7.42 -12.97
C PRO A 106 -9.43 6.70 -14.22
N THR A 107 -9.44 7.40 -15.35
CA THR A 107 -8.89 6.91 -16.62
C THR A 107 -7.39 7.12 -16.71
N GLU A 108 -6.87 8.12 -16.00
CA GLU A 108 -5.46 8.45 -15.94
C GLU A 108 -4.88 8.06 -14.57
N PRO A 109 -3.64 7.55 -14.52
CA PRO A 109 -2.94 7.30 -13.26
C PRO A 109 -2.76 8.57 -12.42
N SER A 110 -2.85 8.46 -11.09
CA SER A 110 -2.75 9.63 -10.21
C SER A 110 -1.41 10.35 -10.30
N ASN A 111 -0.32 9.61 -10.56
CA ASN A 111 1.02 10.20 -10.74
C ASN A 111 1.14 11.09 -12.00
N ALA A 112 0.22 10.98 -12.96
CA ALA A 112 0.18 11.89 -14.12
C ALA A 112 -0.45 13.25 -13.76
N VAL A 113 -1.21 13.31 -12.66
CA VAL A 113 -1.90 14.51 -12.18
C VAL A 113 -1.11 15.19 -11.07
N LEU A 114 -0.56 14.42 -10.13
CA LEU A 114 0.19 14.89 -8.96
C LEU A 114 1.62 15.31 -9.36
N LYS A 115 1.79 16.56 -9.80
CA LYS A 115 3.04 17.10 -10.36
C LYS A 115 3.72 18.15 -9.47
N GLU A 116 3.03 18.58 -8.43
CA GLU A 116 3.46 19.57 -7.47
C GLU A 116 4.72 19.12 -6.72
N ASP A 117 5.55 20.07 -6.28
CA ASP A 117 6.85 19.79 -5.67
C ASP A 117 6.76 18.90 -4.42
N GLU A 118 5.67 19.01 -3.66
CA GLU A 118 5.43 18.19 -2.47
C GLU A 118 5.32 16.68 -2.77
N PHE A 119 4.92 16.32 -3.99
CA PHE A 119 4.75 14.92 -4.40
C PHE A 119 6.02 14.31 -5.01
N LYS A 120 7.01 15.13 -5.39
CA LYS A 120 8.21 14.69 -6.14
C LYS A 120 9.12 13.74 -5.35
N ASN A 121 9.10 13.83 -4.02
CA ASN A 121 9.93 13.00 -3.15
C ASN A 121 9.27 11.67 -2.77
N ILE A 122 8.02 11.44 -3.16
CA ILE A 122 7.33 10.17 -2.93
C ILE A 122 7.98 9.10 -3.81
N GLY A 123 8.38 7.98 -3.21
CA GLY A 123 9.01 6.87 -3.93
C GLY A 123 8.08 6.23 -4.96
N ILE A 124 6.81 6.01 -4.62
CA ILE A 124 5.80 5.51 -5.55
C ILE A 124 4.39 5.94 -5.16
N ILE A 125 3.56 6.25 -6.17
CA ILE A 125 2.12 6.50 -6.02
C ILE A 125 1.39 5.32 -6.69
N ILE A 126 0.44 4.72 -5.96
CA ILE A 126 -0.25 3.51 -6.37
C ILE A 126 -1.76 3.73 -6.30
N ASP A 127 -2.43 3.61 -7.44
CA ASP A 127 -3.88 3.66 -7.54
C ASP A 127 -4.51 2.33 -7.16
N VAL A 128 -5.47 2.37 -6.23
CA VAL A 128 -6.21 1.20 -5.76
C VAL A 128 -7.70 1.45 -5.97
N ALA A 129 -8.35 0.55 -6.69
CA ALA A 129 -9.78 0.60 -6.98
C ALA A 129 -10.56 -0.12 -5.88
N PHE A 130 -11.47 0.59 -5.22
CA PHE A 130 -12.13 0.11 -4.01
C PHE A 130 -13.53 0.72 -3.87
N PHE A 131 -14.47 -0.04 -3.30
CA PHE A 131 -15.79 0.49 -2.94
C PHE A 131 -16.36 -0.21 -1.71
N GLU A 132 -16.97 0.52 -0.79
CA GLU A 132 -17.42 -0.01 0.50
C GLU A 132 -18.29 -1.28 0.39
N ASP A 133 -19.19 -1.32 -0.59
CA ASP A 133 -20.11 -2.45 -0.78
C ASP A 133 -19.47 -3.69 -1.42
N THR A 134 -18.34 -3.53 -2.14
CA THR A 134 -17.73 -4.60 -2.96
C THR A 134 -16.29 -4.93 -2.53
N GLY A 135 -15.68 -4.08 -1.72
CA GLY A 135 -14.28 -4.15 -1.36
C GLY A 135 -13.32 -3.83 -2.50
N LEU A 136 -12.14 -4.43 -2.46
CA LEU A 136 -11.12 -4.34 -3.50
C LEU A 136 -11.56 -5.09 -4.76
N TYR A 137 -11.66 -4.35 -5.87
CA TYR A 137 -12.05 -4.95 -7.15
C TYR A 137 -11.00 -5.92 -7.70
N ASP A 138 -11.45 -6.94 -8.42
CA ASP A 138 -10.62 -7.75 -9.28
C ASP A 138 -10.49 -7.08 -10.66
N CYS A 139 -9.48 -6.24 -10.83
CA CYS A 139 -9.27 -5.45 -12.04
C CYS A 139 -7.79 -5.16 -12.29
N ASP A 140 -7.47 -4.76 -13.53
CA ASP A 140 -6.09 -4.46 -13.95
C ASP A 140 -5.41 -3.39 -13.10
N MET A 141 -6.17 -2.40 -12.59
CA MET A 141 -5.64 -1.37 -11.70
C MET A 141 -5.08 -2.01 -10.41
N ASN A 142 -5.87 -2.87 -9.76
CA ASN A 142 -5.46 -3.54 -8.54
C ASN A 142 -4.38 -4.60 -8.79
N THR A 143 -4.45 -5.34 -9.91
CA THR A 143 -3.37 -6.25 -10.32
C THR A 143 -2.03 -5.53 -10.45
N ARG A 144 -2.01 -4.34 -11.06
CA ARG A 144 -0.81 -3.48 -11.10
C ARG A 144 -0.44 -2.95 -9.72
N ALA A 145 -1.43 -2.55 -8.92
CA ALA A 145 -1.21 -2.04 -7.58
C ALA A 145 -0.45 -3.02 -6.70
N TYR A 146 -0.90 -4.28 -6.62
CA TYR A 146 -0.21 -5.31 -5.84
C TYR A 146 1.20 -5.56 -6.35
N LYS A 147 1.39 -5.66 -7.67
CA LYS A 147 2.71 -5.87 -8.26
C LYS A 147 3.68 -4.73 -7.91
N SER A 148 3.23 -3.49 -8.04
CA SER A 148 4.02 -2.30 -7.70
C SER A 148 4.35 -2.24 -6.21
N LEU A 149 3.34 -2.51 -5.36
CA LEU A 149 3.52 -2.50 -3.90
C LEU A 149 4.49 -3.57 -3.44
N ILE A 150 4.36 -4.81 -3.95
CA ILE A 150 5.27 -5.90 -3.62
C ILE A 150 6.70 -5.56 -4.06
N THR A 151 6.86 -5.01 -5.27
CA THR A 151 8.17 -4.60 -5.78
C THR A 151 8.80 -3.54 -4.87
N PHE A 152 8.01 -2.54 -4.47
CA PHE A 152 8.43 -1.48 -3.56
C PHE A 152 8.81 -2.01 -2.17
N ILE A 153 7.99 -2.89 -1.59
CA ILE A 153 8.24 -3.51 -0.28
C ILE A 153 9.51 -4.36 -0.32
N LYS A 154 9.72 -5.13 -1.38
CA LYS A 154 10.94 -5.92 -1.56
C LYS A 154 12.18 -5.04 -1.75
N SER A 155 12.08 -3.91 -2.44
CA SER A 155 13.25 -3.05 -2.65
C SER A 155 13.66 -2.25 -1.40
N HIS A 156 12.73 -2.00 -0.49
CA HIS A 156 12.97 -1.14 0.68
C HIS A 156 12.90 -1.86 2.03
N GLY A 157 12.26 -3.02 2.12
CA GLY A 157 11.98 -3.72 3.37
C GLY A 157 12.87 -4.92 3.68
N THR A 158 13.79 -5.32 2.78
CA THR A 158 14.70 -6.45 2.97
C THR A 158 16.14 -6.04 3.24
N LYS A 159 16.37 -4.92 3.94
CA LYS A 159 17.73 -4.52 4.38
C LYS A 159 18.04 -5.03 5.77
#